data_AF-A0A076F072-F1
#
_entry.id   AF-A0A076F072-F1
#
_cell.length_a   1.000
_cell.length_b   1.000
_cell.length_c   1.000
_cell.angle_alpha   90.00
_cell.angle_beta   90.00
_cell.angle_gamma   90.00
#
_symmetry.space_group_name_H-M   'P 1'
#
loop_
_entity.id
_entity.type
_entity.pdbx_description
1 polymer ?
#
loop_
_entity_poly.entity_id
_entity_poly.type
_entity_poly.pdbx_seq_one_letter_code
_entity_poly.pdbx_strand_id
1 'polypeptide(L)'
;MSALKDNNPYAASVYVYDIDEYRHMRLLVTDDGKAGVALKGDEVVSVYAHRDCRHPRAGRALLETAVAQGGRRLDCFDTVLPDLYSKAGFVAVARLRWNDDYAPDGWDYTTFRQFNAGRPDVVFMAYHPHTVDSTYRPGTGIYVDDYDQGVHAARTHSDSGQ
;
A
#
# COMPACT_ATOMS: atom_id res chain seq x y z
N MET A 1 -11.15 9.58 -9.42
CA MET A 1 -10.14 8.51 -9.31
C MET A 1 -9.84 7.79 -10.64
N SER A 2 -10.75 7.77 -11.63
CA SER A 2 -10.45 7.17 -12.97
C SER A 2 -9.26 7.80 -13.70
N ALA A 3 -8.96 9.08 -13.46
CA ALA A 3 -7.79 9.77 -14.04
C ALA A 3 -6.42 9.32 -13.48
N LEU A 4 -6.36 8.41 -12.49
CA LEU A 4 -5.10 7.85 -11.98
C LEU A 4 -4.40 6.94 -13.00
N LYS A 5 -5.15 6.39 -13.96
CA LYS A 5 -4.62 5.52 -15.03
C LYS A 5 -3.96 6.30 -16.17
N ASP A 6 -4.30 7.58 -16.33
CA ASP A 6 -3.74 8.39 -17.39
C ASP A 6 -2.37 8.93 -16.96
N ASN A 7 -1.32 8.57 -17.70
CA ASN A 7 0.05 9.08 -17.57
C ASN A 7 0.92 8.60 -16.39
N ASN A 8 0.55 7.53 -15.67
CA ASN A 8 1.44 6.91 -14.67
C ASN A 8 1.71 5.42 -15.02
N PRO A 9 2.94 5.06 -15.43
CA PRO A 9 3.27 3.66 -15.78
C PRO A 9 3.18 2.72 -14.58
N TYR A 10 3.14 3.24 -13.36
CA TYR A 10 2.98 2.46 -12.13
C TYR A 10 1.53 2.39 -11.65
N ALA A 11 0.55 2.95 -12.36
CA ALA A 11 -0.85 2.97 -11.90
C ALA A 11 -1.44 1.57 -11.67
N ALA A 12 -0.97 0.56 -12.39
CA ALA A 12 -1.40 -0.83 -12.24
C ALA A 12 -1.02 -1.45 -10.87
N SER A 13 -0.10 -0.85 -10.12
CA SER A 13 0.27 -1.31 -8.77
C SER A 13 -0.67 -0.82 -7.67
N VAL A 14 -1.69 -0.03 -8.02
CA VAL A 14 -2.69 0.48 -7.07
C VAL A 14 -4.06 -0.03 -7.51
N TYR A 15 -4.71 -0.79 -6.64
CA TYR A 15 -6.09 -1.20 -6.87
C TYR A 15 -7.03 0.00 -6.71
N VAL A 16 -7.93 0.16 -7.69
CA VAL A 16 -8.96 1.21 -7.71
C VAL A 16 -10.31 0.53 -7.47
N TYR A 17 -10.93 0.83 -6.33
CA TYR A 17 -12.24 0.31 -5.96
C TYR A 17 -13.36 1.00 -6.74
N ASP A 18 -14.54 0.38 -6.77
CA ASP A 18 -15.72 1.02 -7.33
C ASP A 18 -16.21 2.17 -6.45
N ILE A 19 -16.97 3.09 -7.05
CA ILE A 19 -17.49 4.29 -6.35
C ILE A 19 -18.33 3.89 -5.14
N ASP A 20 -19.14 2.84 -5.25
CA ASP A 20 -19.99 2.38 -4.16
C ASP A 20 -19.18 1.81 -3.00
N GLU A 21 -18.07 1.13 -3.27
CA GLU A 21 -17.15 0.69 -2.22
C GLU A 21 -16.47 1.87 -1.55
N TYR A 22 -15.99 2.86 -2.32
CA TYR A 22 -15.38 4.06 -1.76
C TYR A 22 -16.35 4.88 -0.89
N ARG A 23 -17.66 4.85 -1.14
CA ARG A 23 -18.66 5.50 -0.27
C ARG A 23 -18.69 4.94 1.15
N HIS A 24 -18.24 3.70 1.33
CA HIS A 24 -18.14 3.05 2.63
C HIS A 24 -16.75 3.20 3.27
N MET A 25 -15.83 3.89 2.61
CA MET A 25 -14.48 4.16 3.11
C MET A 25 -14.35 5.61 3.55
N ARG A 26 -13.44 5.86 4.49
CA ARG A 26 -13.05 7.24 4.82
C ARG A 26 -11.94 7.69 3.88
N LEU A 27 -12.25 8.67 3.04
CA LEU A 27 -11.31 9.25 2.09
C LEU A 27 -10.62 10.46 2.71
N LEU A 28 -9.29 10.46 2.70
CA LEU A 28 -8.46 11.59 3.07
C LEU A 28 -7.78 12.08 1.80
N VAL A 29 -8.15 13.27 1.34
CA VAL A 29 -7.67 13.84 0.07
C VAL A 29 -7.17 15.26 0.34
N THR A 30 -6.08 15.61 -0.32
CA THR A 30 -5.55 16.97 -0.35
C THR A 30 -6.55 17.94 -0.97
N ASP A 31 -6.44 19.22 -0.61
CA ASP A 31 -7.31 20.30 -1.10
C ASP A 31 -7.27 20.47 -2.63
N ASP A 32 -6.12 20.19 -3.24
CA ASP A 32 -5.93 20.18 -4.69
C ASP A 32 -6.44 18.89 -5.39
N GLY A 33 -6.87 17.89 -4.61
CA GLY A 33 -7.37 16.61 -5.12
C GLY A 33 -6.29 15.70 -5.71
N LYS A 34 -5.00 16.05 -5.58
CA LYS A 34 -3.90 15.39 -6.30
C LYS A 34 -3.15 14.33 -5.50
N ALA A 35 -3.41 14.23 -4.21
CA ALA A 35 -2.93 13.16 -3.36
C ALA A 35 -4.01 12.73 -2.37
N GLY A 36 -4.08 11.44 -2.06
CA GLY A 36 -5.05 10.92 -1.10
C GLY A 36 -4.76 9.49 -0.66
N VAL A 37 -5.54 9.07 0.33
CA VAL A 37 -5.55 7.73 0.90
C VAL A 37 -6.97 7.39 1.33
N ALA A 38 -7.34 6.12 1.24
CA ALA A 38 -8.61 5.62 1.73
C ALA A 38 -8.39 4.69 2.94
N LEU A 39 -9.33 4.72 3.87
CA LEU A 39 -9.38 3.82 5.02
C LEU A 39 -10.62 2.93 4.94
N LYS A 40 -10.40 1.62 4.84
CA LYS A 40 -11.41 0.56 4.90
C LYS A 40 -11.34 -0.09 6.28
N GLY A 41 -12.02 0.51 7.26
CA GLY A 41 -11.85 0.15 8.67
C GLY A 41 -10.44 0.51 9.16
N ASP A 42 -9.66 -0.50 9.54
CA ASP A 42 -8.26 -0.39 9.99
C ASP A 42 -7.24 -0.51 8.84
N GLU A 43 -7.71 -0.75 7.62
CA GLU A 43 -6.87 -0.99 6.44
C GLU A 43 -6.65 0.29 5.65
N VAL A 44 -5.38 0.60 5.38
CA VAL A 44 -4.97 1.70 4.53
C VAL A 44 -4.91 1.21 3.09
N VAL A 45 -5.75 1.79 2.23
CA VAL A 45 -5.87 1.40 0.82
C VAL A 45 -5.78 2.61 -0.10
N SER A 46 -5.47 2.36 -1.38
CA SER A 46 -5.47 3.37 -2.45
C SER A 46 -4.66 4.64 -2.11
N VAL A 47 -3.44 4.50 -1.59
CA VAL A 47 -2.52 5.64 -1.39
C VAL A 47 -2.02 6.12 -2.74
N TYR A 48 -2.21 7.40 -3.05
CA TYR A 48 -1.68 8.01 -4.27
C TYR A 48 -1.19 9.44 -4.02
N ALA A 49 -0.20 9.87 -4.80
CA ALA A 49 0.24 11.26 -4.85
C ALA A 49 0.77 11.57 -6.26
N HIS A 50 0.15 12.52 -6.95
CA HIS A 50 0.64 13.00 -8.24
C HIS A 50 1.94 13.79 -8.08
N ARG A 51 2.82 13.68 -9.09
CA ARG A 51 4.06 14.49 -9.17
C ARG A 51 3.80 15.99 -9.17
N ASP A 52 2.66 16.42 -9.71
CA ASP A 52 2.22 17.82 -9.77
C ASP A 52 1.35 18.24 -8.57
N CYS A 53 1.36 17.46 -7.49
CA CYS A 53 0.73 17.84 -6.23
C CYS A 53 1.46 19.06 -5.65
N ARG A 54 0.69 20.04 -5.16
CA ARG A 54 1.26 21.25 -4.53
C ARG A 54 2.02 20.93 -3.24
N HIS A 55 1.82 19.73 -2.70
CA HIS A 55 2.38 19.26 -1.44
C HIS A 55 3.44 18.16 -1.71
N PRO A 56 4.72 18.52 -1.91
CA PRO A 56 5.77 17.52 -2.09
C PRO A 56 5.86 16.62 -0.85
N ARG A 57 6.00 15.31 -1.06
CA ARG A 57 6.02 14.27 0.00
C ARG A 57 4.69 14.08 0.76
N ALA A 58 3.56 14.53 0.18
CA ALA A 58 2.23 14.29 0.75
C ALA A 58 1.97 12.84 1.15
N GLY A 59 2.56 11.86 0.45
CA GLY A 59 2.40 10.43 0.77
C GLY A 59 2.70 10.09 2.23
N ARG A 60 3.81 10.59 2.80
CA ARG A 60 4.14 10.33 4.22
C ARG A 60 3.13 10.97 5.17
N ALA A 61 2.79 12.23 4.94
CA ALA A 61 1.82 12.94 5.78
C ALA A 61 0.41 12.31 5.70
N LEU A 62 0.01 11.82 4.52
CA LEU A 62 -1.24 11.09 4.32
C LEU A 62 -1.23 9.76 5.07
N LEU A 63 -0.12 9.02 5.05
CA LEU A 63 0.03 7.78 5.82
C LEU A 63 -0.01 8.03 7.33
N GLU A 64 0.71 9.03 7.82
CA GLU A 64 0.67 9.44 9.23
C GLU A 64 -0.75 9.85 9.65
N THR A 65 -1.45 10.59 8.79
CA THR A 65 -2.87 10.95 9.02
C THR A 65 -3.75 9.72 9.02
N ALA A 66 -3.54 8.78 8.09
CA ALA A 66 -4.30 7.53 8.03
C ALA A 66 -4.11 6.71 9.31
N VAL A 67 -2.88 6.61 9.82
CA VAL A 67 -2.55 5.96 11.10
C VAL A 67 -3.23 6.66 12.28
N ALA A 68 -3.16 7.99 12.35
CA ALA A 68 -3.81 8.78 13.39
C ALA A 68 -5.34 8.59 13.40
N GLN A 69 -5.90 8.30 12.22
CA GLN A 69 -7.33 8.05 12.02
C GLN A 69 -7.71 6.57 12.27
N GLY A 70 -6.77 5.69 12.61
CA GLY A 70 -7.03 4.28 12.94
C GLY A 70 -6.54 3.27 11.90
N GLY A 71 -5.80 3.72 10.87
CA GLY A 71 -5.08 2.84 9.96
C GLY A 71 -4.00 2.05 10.71
N ARG A 72 -4.01 0.74 10.55
CA ARG A 72 -3.10 -0.19 11.24
C ARG A 72 -2.45 -1.18 10.30
N ARG A 73 -3.04 -1.49 9.16
CA ARG A 73 -2.49 -2.47 8.22
C ARG A 73 -2.65 -2.02 6.78
N LEU A 74 -1.82 -2.58 5.91
CA LEU A 74 -1.91 -2.42 4.45
C LEU A 74 -1.23 -3.59 3.75
N ASP A 75 -1.48 -3.73 2.46
CA ASP A 75 -0.73 -4.59 1.56
C ASP A 75 -0.27 -3.80 0.33
N CYS A 76 0.84 -4.24 -0.27
CA CYS A 76 1.34 -3.64 -1.49
C CYS A 76 2.30 -4.56 -2.24
N PHE A 77 2.50 -4.33 -3.53
CA PHE A 77 3.54 -5.01 -4.28
C PHE A 77 4.94 -4.61 -3.80
N ASP A 78 5.84 -5.59 -3.71
CA ASP A 78 7.26 -5.49 -3.30
C ASP A 78 8.07 -4.65 -4.32
N THR A 79 7.80 -3.35 -4.32
CA THR A 79 8.33 -2.36 -5.26
C THR A 79 9.06 -1.25 -4.48
N VAL A 80 8.74 0.01 -4.74
CA VAL A 80 9.22 1.16 -3.95
C VAL A 80 8.29 1.50 -2.77
N LEU A 81 7.05 0.97 -2.79
CA LEU A 81 6.02 1.27 -1.79
C LEU A 81 6.38 0.78 -0.38
N PRO A 82 6.94 -0.43 -0.17
CA PRO A 82 7.27 -0.89 1.17
C PRO A 82 8.26 0.04 1.91
N ASP A 83 9.23 0.63 1.20
CA ASP A 83 10.16 1.59 1.81
C ASP A 83 9.47 2.88 2.26
N LEU A 84 8.52 3.39 1.47
CA LEU A 84 7.70 4.54 1.85
C LEU A 84 6.87 4.23 3.11
N TYR A 85 6.27 3.04 3.16
CA TYR A 85 5.43 2.62 4.28
C TYR A 85 6.25 2.32 5.54
N SER A 86 7.44 1.74 5.42
CA SER A 86 8.33 1.53 6.57
C SER A 86 8.79 2.82 7.22
N LYS A 87 9.02 3.87 6.43
CA LYS A 87 9.30 5.20 6.98
C LYS A 87 8.12 5.78 7.76
N ALA A 88 6.89 5.41 7.40
CA ALA A 88 5.67 5.77 8.14
C ALA A 88 5.37 4.83 9.33
N GLY A 89 6.25 3.88 9.64
CA GLY A 89 6.11 2.98 10.79
C GLY A 89 5.45 1.63 10.47
N PHE A 90 5.29 1.27 9.20
CA PHE A 90 4.78 -0.06 8.82
C PHE A 90 5.91 -1.09 8.69
N VAL A 91 5.72 -2.26 9.29
CA VAL A 91 6.66 -3.38 9.23
C VAL A 91 6.07 -4.46 8.35
N ALA A 92 6.87 -5.01 7.43
CA ALA A 92 6.48 -6.18 6.65
C ALA A 92 6.40 -7.42 7.56
N VAL A 93 5.21 -7.98 7.70
CA VAL A 93 4.95 -9.13 8.58
C VAL A 93 4.74 -10.41 7.80
N ALA A 94 4.17 -10.34 6.61
CA ALA A 94 3.94 -11.47 5.73
C ALA A 94 4.15 -11.08 4.27
N ARG A 95 4.34 -12.08 3.42
CA ARG A 95 4.44 -11.94 1.97
C ARG A 95 3.81 -13.12 1.25
N LEU A 96 3.19 -12.84 0.12
CA LEU A 96 2.60 -13.82 -0.77
C LEU A 96 3.32 -13.75 -2.11
N ARG A 97 3.72 -14.90 -2.64
CA ARG A 97 4.39 -14.97 -3.94
C ARG A 97 3.46 -14.46 -5.03
N TRP A 98 4.04 -13.74 -6.01
CA TRP A 98 3.29 -13.36 -7.20
C TRP A 98 2.63 -14.58 -7.86
N ASN A 99 1.38 -14.41 -8.28
CA ASN A 99 0.65 -15.38 -9.08
C ASN A 99 0.11 -14.67 -10.33
N ASP A 100 0.52 -15.15 -11.51
CA ASP A 100 0.13 -14.59 -12.80
C ASP A 100 -1.39 -14.66 -13.05
N ASP A 101 -2.11 -15.60 -12.43
CA ASP A 101 -3.57 -15.73 -12.54
C ASP A 101 -4.32 -14.55 -11.88
N TYR A 102 -3.65 -13.84 -10.97
CA TYR A 102 -4.19 -12.68 -10.25
C TYR A 102 -3.47 -11.38 -10.64
N ALA A 103 -2.74 -11.39 -11.77
CA ALA A 103 -2.10 -10.19 -12.28
C ALA A 103 -3.16 -9.10 -12.59
N PRO A 104 -2.95 -7.84 -12.16
CA PRO A 104 -3.88 -6.76 -12.47
C PRO A 104 -4.01 -6.54 -13.98
N ASP A 105 -5.21 -6.17 -14.43
CA ASP A 105 -5.46 -5.81 -15.83
C ASP A 105 -4.51 -4.70 -16.28
N GLY A 106 -3.80 -4.96 -17.38
CA GLY A 106 -2.83 -4.01 -17.95
C GLY A 106 -1.47 -3.99 -17.24
N TRP A 107 -1.12 -4.99 -16.43
CA TRP A 107 0.18 -5.10 -15.80
C TRP A 107 1.33 -5.17 -16.82
N ASP A 108 2.27 -4.23 -16.74
CA ASP A 108 3.46 -4.20 -17.60
C ASP A 108 4.69 -4.79 -16.89
N TYR A 109 4.96 -6.06 -17.18
CA TYR A 109 6.14 -6.79 -16.69
C TYR A 109 7.47 -6.11 -17.04
N THR A 110 7.52 -5.30 -18.11
CA THR A 110 8.73 -4.56 -18.49
C THR A 110 8.96 -3.39 -17.56
N THR A 111 7.91 -2.60 -17.28
CA THR A 111 7.96 -1.48 -16.33
C THR A 111 8.39 -1.94 -14.94
N PHE A 112 7.89 -3.10 -14.49
CA PHE A 112 8.22 -3.65 -13.18
C PHE A 112 9.41 -4.62 -13.18
N ARG A 113 10.15 -4.77 -14.29
CA ARG A 113 11.20 -5.79 -14.46
C ARG A 113 12.25 -5.81 -13.35
N GLN A 114 12.57 -4.65 -12.79
CA GLN A 114 13.52 -4.52 -11.68
C GLN A 114 13.04 -5.14 -10.36
N PHE A 115 11.73 -5.37 -10.22
CA PHE A 115 11.09 -5.98 -9.06
C PHE A 115 10.71 -7.42 -9.39
N ASN A 116 11.59 -8.36 -9.03
CA ASN A 116 11.41 -9.80 -9.28
C ASN A 116 11.03 -10.13 -10.74
N ALA A 117 11.78 -9.61 -11.71
CA ALA A 117 11.53 -9.82 -13.14
C ALA A 117 10.12 -9.43 -13.62
N GLY A 118 9.51 -8.42 -12.99
CA GLY A 118 8.16 -7.95 -13.31
C GLY A 118 7.05 -8.62 -12.50
N ARG A 119 7.40 -9.46 -11.52
CA ARG A 119 6.50 -10.26 -10.69
C ARG A 119 6.73 -10.00 -9.20
N PRO A 120 6.61 -8.76 -8.72
CA PRO A 120 6.83 -8.44 -7.31
C PRO A 120 5.85 -9.21 -6.42
N ASP A 121 6.33 -9.79 -5.33
CA ASP A 121 5.46 -10.40 -4.33
C ASP A 121 4.49 -9.37 -3.73
N VAL A 122 3.38 -9.82 -3.15
CA VAL A 122 2.52 -8.98 -2.32
C VAL A 122 3.09 -9.01 -0.89
N VAL A 123 3.33 -7.83 -0.32
CA VAL A 123 3.85 -7.65 1.04
C VAL A 123 2.74 -7.09 1.91
N PHE A 124 2.43 -7.79 2.99
CA PHE A 124 1.49 -7.36 4.02
C PHE A 124 2.25 -6.69 5.14
N MET A 125 1.84 -5.48 5.50
CA MET A 125 2.51 -4.65 6.48
C MET A 125 1.56 -4.22 7.59
N ALA A 126 2.08 -4.14 8.81
CA ALA A 126 1.36 -3.71 10.00
C ALA A 126 2.07 -2.53 10.67
N TYR A 127 1.31 -1.60 11.20
CA TYR A 127 1.81 -0.42 11.87
C TYR A 127 2.39 -0.80 13.23
N HIS A 128 3.61 -0.34 13.50
CA HIS A 128 4.27 -0.51 14.78
C HIS A 128 4.85 0.85 15.21
N PRO A 129 4.38 1.45 16.33
CA PRO A 129 4.71 2.84 16.69
C PRO A 129 6.22 3.05 16.95
N HIS A 130 6.94 2.00 17.35
CA HIS A 130 8.39 2.08 17.60
C HIS A 130 9.27 1.86 16.36
N THR A 131 8.69 1.72 15.16
CA THR A 131 9.45 1.49 13.91
C THR A 131 9.32 2.65 12.92
N VAL A 132 8.83 3.81 13.35
CA VAL A 132 8.84 5.02 12.50
C VAL A 132 10.26 5.33 12.03
N ASP A 133 10.40 5.78 10.78
CA ASP A 133 11.68 6.01 10.11
C ASP A 133 12.56 4.74 9.90
N SER A 134 11.96 3.55 9.99
CA SER A 134 12.65 2.31 9.62
C SER A 134 12.82 2.19 8.11
N THR A 135 13.92 1.55 7.71
CA THR A 135 14.17 1.19 6.30
C THR A 135 13.63 -0.20 6.02
N TYR A 136 12.86 -0.31 4.93
CA TYR A 136 12.39 -1.62 4.45
C TYR A 136 13.57 -2.49 4.01
N ARG A 137 13.53 -3.78 4.36
CA ARG A 137 14.50 -4.77 3.88
C ARG A 137 13.79 -5.72 2.90
N PRO A 138 14.17 -5.75 1.61
CA PRO A 138 13.60 -6.66 0.64
C PRO A 138 13.64 -8.12 1.12
N GLY A 139 12.57 -8.87 0.89
CA GLY A 139 12.44 -10.26 1.33
C GLY A 139 12.04 -10.45 2.81
N THR A 140 11.78 -9.38 3.56
CA THR A 140 11.21 -9.47 4.92
C THR A 140 9.72 -9.86 4.92
N GLY A 141 9.25 -10.41 6.04
CA GLY A 141 7.93 -11.00 6.18
C GLY A 141 7.94 -12.51 5.94
N ILE A 142 7.10 -13.26 6.65
CA ILE A 142 6.96 -14.70 6.45
C ILE A 142 6.24 -14.98 5.14
N TYR A 143 6.66 -16.01 4.39
CA TYR A 143 5.87 -16.45 3.24
C TYR A 143 4.59 -17.14 3.74
N VAL A 144 3.47 -16.70 3.19
CA VAL A 144 2.15 -17.31 3.40
C VAL A 144 1.68 -17.99 2.11
N ASP A 145 0.75 -18.93 2.26
CA ASP A 145 0.25 -19.73 1.13
C ASP A 145 -0.89 -19.04 0.37
N ASP A 146 -1.62 -18.15 1.04
CA ASP A 146 -2.77 -17.44 0.47
C ASP A 146 -2.90 -16.01 1.01
N TYR A 147 -3.78 -15.23 0.38
CA TYR A 147 -3.99 -13.82 0.70
C TYR A 147 -4.60 -13.62 2.09
N ASP A 148 -5.54 -14.50 2.49
CA ASP A 148 -6.26 -14.39 3.76
C ASP A 148 -5.31 -14.59 4.95
N GLN A 149 -4.34 -15.50 4.82
CA GLN A 149 -3.26 -15.67 5.80
C GLN A 149 -2.39 -14.42 5.93
N GLY A 150 -2.08 -13.75 4.81
CA GLY A 150 -1.34 -12.49 4.81
C GLY A 150 -2.08 -11.36 5.53
N VAL A 151 -3.38 -11.22 5.23
CA VAL A 151 -4.27 -10.28 5.92
C VAL A 151 -4.37 -10.60 7.42
N HIS A 152 -4.52 -11.87 7.77
CA HIS A 152 -4.60 -12.32 9.15
C HIS A 152 -3.31 -11.99 9.92
N ALA A 153 -2.14 -12.25 9.32
CA ALA A 153 -0.85 -11.91 9.92
C ALA A 153 -0.72 -10.40 10.21
N ALA A 154 -1.14 -9.54 9.27
CA ALA A 154 -1.13 -8.09 9.45
C ALA A 154 -2.09 -7.60 10.55
N ARG A 155 -3.28 -8.20 10.65
CA ARG A 155 -4.23 -7.90 11.73
C ARG A 155 -3.68 -8.30 13.10
N THR A 156 -3.24 -9.55 13.24
CA THR A 156 -2.73 -10.08 14.52
C THR A 156 -1.52 -9.30 15.03
N HIS A 157 -0.62 -8.88 14.13
CA HIS A 157 0.52 -8.06 14.52
C HIS A 157 0.09 -6.67 15.01
N SER A 158 -0.89 -6.05 14.33
CA SER A 158 -1.43 -4.74 14.71
C SER A 158 -2.11 -4.75 16.08
N ASP A 159 -2.73 -5.88 16.45
CA ASP A 159 -3.40 -6.05 17.74
C ASP A 159 -2.41 -6.35 18.88
N SER A 160 -1.27 -6.99 18.57
CA SER A 160 -0.26 -7.36 19.56
C SER A 160 0.68 -6.21 19.97
N GLY A 161 0.64 -5.09 19.25
CA GLY A 161 1.48 -3.90 19.47
C GLY A 161 0.81 -2.78 20.28
N GLN A 162 -0.31 -3.05 20.95
CA GLN A 162 -0.99 -2.13 21.89
C GLN A 162 -0.55 -2.33 23.34
#